data_AF-A0A5C9ENX1-F1
#
_entry.id   AF-A0A5C9ENX1-F1
#
_cell.length_a   1.000
_cell.length_b   1.000
_cell.length_c   1.000
_cell.angle_alpha   90.00
_cell.angle_beta   90.00
_cell.angle_gamma   90.00
#
_symmetry.space_group_name_H-M   'P 1'
#
loop_
_entity.id
_entity.type
_entity.pdbx_description
1 polymer ?
#
loop_
_entity_poly.entity_id
_entity_poly.type
_entity_poly.pdbx_seq_one_letter_code
_entity_poly.pdbx_strand_id
1 'polypeptide(L)'
;MNEKNVDVISRIFNWYDLGDLSEEEFYKMANKINFDLEKEIIFKCSFSYYKKCTVFSLNKTPLLFLKYVRENYFSEILGLHLTRYFFDPALCCDGYLTGIYQKGRLIKQEIPYILTTYVEGEDISNYRLADFKHYLGRHYYLHHILSLYDVYDRHLIVRDDKSLCRIDFGRSFENMQKNYLGFADYFKVNGIDPSDKQIQNGYEKEKEIVRKNLENKKYELAKIIRMIKELKDDRELIFFESPKFVNRLIDHWSQINFLDDMDLTKIEWI
;
A
#
# COMPACT_ATOMS: atom_id res chain seq x y z
N MET A 1 -18.90 5.47 11.79
CA MET A 1 -18.20 6.03 10.62
C MET A 1 -19.03 7.05 9.83
N ASN A 2 -18.42 7.99 9.08
CA ASN A 2 -19.15 8.94 8.23
C ASN A 2 -19.57 8.31 6.90
N GLU A 3 -20.88 8.19 6.62
CA GLU A 3 -21.40 7.52 5.41
C GLU A 3 -20.90 8.13 4.10
N LYS A 4 -20.73 9.46 4.03
CA LYS A 4 -20.19 10.10 2.82
C LYS A 4 -18.75 9.67 2.58
N ASN A 5 -17.96 9.53 3.64
CA ASN A 5 -16.57 9.08 3.50
C ASN A 5 -16.52 7.63 3.04
N VAL A 6 -17.37 6.77 3.58
CA VAL A 6 -17.48 5.37 3.15
C VAL A 6 -17.86 5.28 1.66
N ASP A 7 -18.83 6.06 1.20
CA ASP A 7 -19.22 6.13 -0.22
C ASP A 7 -18.05 6.60 -1.11
N VAL A 8 -17.34 7.67 -0.73
CA VAL A 8 -16.18 8.14 -1.50
C VAL A 8 -15.05 7.11 -1.53
N ILE A 9 -14.68 6.54 -0.38
CA ILE A 9 -13.60 5.56 -0.24
C ILE A 9 -13.94 4.27 -1.00
N SER A 10 -15.20 3.82 -0.95
CA SER A 10 -15.64 2.61 -1.66
C SER A 10 -15.61 2.73 -3.19
N ARG A 11 -15.70 3.97 -3.72
CA ARG A 11 -15.55 4.27 -5.15
C ARG A 11 -14.10 4.36 -5.61
N ILE A 12 -13.18 4.68 -4.69
CA ILE A 12 -11.75 4.80 -4.99
C ILE A 12 -11.06 3.44 -4.86
N PHE A 13 -11.30 2.72 -3.78
CA PHE A 13 -10.55 1.53 -3.41
C PHE A 13 -11.34 0.24 -3.67
N ASN A 14 -10.64 -0.89 -3.72
CA ASN A 14 -11.27 -2.20 -3.83
C ASN A 14 -12.04 -2.53 -2.54
N TRP A 15 -13.32 -2.18 -2.49
CA TRP A 15 -14.12 -2.17 -1.27
C TRP A 15 -14.97 -3.44 -1.08
N TYR A 16 -15.04 -3.91 0.16
CA TYR A 16 -15.92 -5.00 0.56
C TYR A 16 -16.36 -4.88 2.03
N ASP A 17 -17.67 -4.87 2.26
CA ASP A 17 -18.23 -4.89 3.60
C ASP A 17 -18.25 -6.33 4.13
N LEU A 18 -17.50 -6.58 5.20
CA LEU A 18 -17.33 -7.90 5.78
C LEU A 18 -18.33 -8.11 6.92
N GLY A 19 -19.25 -9.06 6.73
CA GLY A 19 -20.29 -9.36 7.72
C GLY A 19 -19.79 -10.20 8.90
N ASP A 20 -19.03 -11.25 8.61
CA ASP A 20 -18.44 -12.14 9.62
C ASP A 20 -17.06 -12.67 9.19
N LEU A 21 -16.41 -13.43 10.07
CA LEU A 21 -15.16 -14.13 9.74
C LEU A 21 -15.51 -15.59 9.49
N SER A 22 -15.90 -15.88 8.25
CA SER A 22 -16.29 -17.20 7.78
C SER A 22 -15.54 -17.58 6.50
N GLU A 23 -15.47 -18.88 6.22
CA GLU A 23 -14.87 -19.40 5.00
C GLU A 23 -15.57 -18.87 3.74
N GLU A 24 -16.91 -18.80 3.75
CA GLU A 24 -17.71 -18.24 2.65
C GLU A 24 -17.31 -16.78 2.33
N GLU A 25 -17.14 -15.95 3.36
CA GLU A 25 -16.69 -14.56 3.17
C GLU A 25 -15.27 -14.50 2.61
N PHE A 26 -14.35 -15.37 3.04
CA PHE A 26 -13.00 -15.43 2.46
C PHE A 26 -13.00 -15.84 0.98
N TYR A 27 -13.86 -16.76 0.55
CA TYR A 27 -14.03 -17.04 -0.89
C TYR A 27 -14.55 -15.85 -1.68
N LYS A 28 -15.56 -15.14 -1.16
CA LYS A 28 -16.07 -13.91 -1.81
C LYS A 28 -14.98 -12.85 -1.93
N MET A 29 -14.20 -12.64 -0.86
CA MET A 29 -13.10 -11.70 -0.84
C MET A 29 -11.98 -12.09 -1.83
N ALA A 30 -11.62 -13.37 -1.90
CA ALA A 30 -10.60 -13.87 -2.82
C ALA A 30 -11.02 -13.72 -4.29
N ASN A 31 -12.28 -14.04 -4.61
CA ASN A 31 -12.85 -13.83 -5.95
C ASN A 31 -12.79 -12.35 -6.36
N LYS A 32 -13.05 -11.41 -5.44
CA LYS A 32 -12.95 -9.97 -5.72
C LYS A 32 -11.54 -9.48 -6.06
N ILE A 33 -10.51 -10.16 -5.55
CA ILE A 33 -9.11 -9.84 -5.85
C ILE A 33 -8.52 -10.77 -6.92
N ASN A 34 -9.36 -11.57 -7.60
CA ASN A 34 -8.96 -12.59 -8.58
C ASN A 34 -7.88 -13.55 -8.04
N PHE A 35 -8.00 -13.94 -6.78
CA PHE A 35 -7.12 -14.92 -6.15
C PHE A 35 -7.84 -16.26 -6.06
N ASP A 36 -7.25 -17.30 -6.64
CA ASP A 36 -7.82 -18.64 -6.64
C ASP A 36 -7.52 -19.32 -5.29
N LEU A 37 -8.53 -19.39 -4.43
CA LEU A 37 -8.43 -20.14 -3.18
C LEU A 37 -8.70 -21.63 -3.44
N GLU A 38 -7.93 -22.47 -2.75
CA GLU A 38 -8.21 -23.91 -2.67
C GLU A 38 -9.64 -24.17 -2.17
N LYS A 39 -10.24 -25.32 -2.54
CA LYS A 39 -11.63 -25.68 -2.19
C LYS A 39 -11.92 -25.76 -0.69
N GLU A 40 -10.89 -25.95 0.12
CA GLU A 40 -10.97 -26.01 1.58
C GLU A 40 -9.84 -25.17 2.15
N ILE A 41 -10.16 -24.31 3.12
CA ILE A 41 -9.19 -23.41 3.75
C ILE A 41 -9.23 -23.53 5.26
N ILE A 42 -8.12 -23.18 5.90
CA ILE A 42 -8.03 -23.04 7.35
C ILE A 42 -7.74 -21.57 7.63
N PHE A 43 -8.56 -20.89 8.43
CA PHE A 43 -8.22 -19.54 8.90
C PHE A 43 -7.97 -19.52 10.41
N LYS A 44 -6.91 -18.82 10.81
CA LYS A 44 -6.56 -18.62 12.21
C LYS A 44 -6.50 -17.14 12.51
N CYS A 45 -7.19 -16.72 13.56
CA CYS A 45 -7.16 -15.34 14.02
C CYS A 45 -6.39 -15.21 15.33
N SER A 46 -5.46 -14.25 15.40
CA SER A 46 -4.73 -13.91 16.61
C SER A 46 -5.38 -12.73 17.34
N PHE A 47 -5.43 -12.81 18.67
CA PHE A 47 -5.89 -11.71 19.52
C PHE A 47 -4.71 -10.79 19.86
N SER A 48 -4.44 -9.84 18.96
CA SER A 48 -3.48 -8.74 19.17
C SER A 48 -4.17 -7.38 19.04
N TYR A 49 -3.49 -6.29 19.41
CA TYR A 49 -4.00 -4.91 19.30
C TYR A 49 -4.57 -4.61 17.90
N TYR A 50 -3.88 -5.08 16.86
CA TYR A 50 -4.40 -5.23 15.51
C TYR A 50 -4.83 -6.70 15.38
N LYS A 51 -6.12 -7.04 15.54
CA LYS A 51 -6.55 -8.44 15.33
C LYS A 51 -6.20 -8.82 13.89
N LYS A 52 -5.51 -9.95 13.73
CA LYS A 52 -5.05 -10.46 12.43
C LYS A 52 -5.70 -11.81 12.19
N CYS A 53 -6.12 -12.07 10.97
CA CYS A 53 -6.56 -13.39 10.52
C CYS A 53 -5.72 -13.80 9.32
N THR A 54 -5.13 -14.98 9.39
CA THR A 54 -4.35 -15.56 8.29
C THR A 54 -5.13 -16.75 7.75
N VAL A 55 -5.35 -16.75 6.44
CA VAL A 55 -5.94 -17.87 5.70
C VAL A 55 -4.82 -18.75 5.21
N PHE A 56 -4.97 -20.06 5.37
CA PHE A 56 -4.00 -21.07 5.00
C PHE A 56 -4.64 -22.12 4.10
N SER A 57 -3.82 -22.74 3.25
CA SER A 57 -4.15 -24.02 2.62
C SER A 57 -4.26 -25.14 3.66
N LEU A 58 -4.78 -26.29 3.25
CA LEU A 58 -4.78 -27.50 4.10
C LEU A 58 -3.36 -27.93 4.49
N ASN A 59 -2.38 -27.66 3.62
CA ASN A 59 -0.96 -27.90 3.86
C ASN A 59 -0.31 -26.85 4.79
N LYS A 60 -1.10 -25.92 5.34
CA LYS A 60 -0.68 -24.83 6.25
C LYS A 60 0.22 -23.77 5.59
N THR A 61 0.18 -23.65 4.25
CA THR A 61 0.82 -22.54 3.53
C THR A 61 -0.07 -21.29 3.68
N PRO A 62 0.45 -20.13 4.11
CA PRO A 62 -0.33 -18.91 4.16
C PRO A 62 -0.75 -18.46 2.76
N LEU A 63 -2.00 -18.01 2.61
CA LEU A 63 -2.60 -17.61 1.34
C LEU A 63 -3.03 -16.14 1.35
N LEU A 64 -3.75 -15.73 2.41
CA LEU A 64 -4.25 -14.36 2.56
C LEU A 64 -4.02 -13.88 4.00
N PHE A 65 -3.87 -12.57 4.13
CA PHE A 65 -3.68 -11.91 5.42
C PHE A 65 -4.66 -10.76 5.58
N LEU A 66 -5.52 -10.84 6.60
CA LEU A 66 -6.43 -9.78 7.00
C LEU A 66 -5.93 -9.14 8.29
N LYS A 67 -5.78 -7.81 8.29
CA LYS A 67 -5.50 -7.03 9.49
C LYS A 67 -6.55 -5.96 9.72
N TYR A 68 -6.93 -5.75 10.98
CA TYR A 68 -7.66 -4.55 11.37
C TYR A 68 -6.69 -3.38 11.48
N VAL A 69 -7.12 -2.21 10.97
CA VAL A 69 -6.30 -1.00 10.97
C VAL A 69 -7.10 0.10 11.68
N ARG A 70 -6.49 0.68 12.72
CA ARG A 70 -7.11 1.77 13.51
C ARG A 70 -6.49 3.13 13.23
N GLU A 71 -5.17 3.15 13.00
CA GLU A 71 -4.41 4.36 12.72
C GLU A 71 -3.84 4.25 11.32
N ASN A 72 -3.76 5.38 10.61
CA ASN A 72 -3.21 5.48 9.25
C ASN A 72 -3.87 4.57 8.20
N TYR A 73 -5.11 4.08 8.45
CA TYR A 73 -5.85 3.24 7.51
C TYR A 73 -5.90 3.83 6.10
N PHE A 74 -6.32 5.09 5.99
CA PHE A 74 -6.42 5.77 4.70
C PHE A 74 -5.06 5.90 4.00
N SER A 75 -4.03 6.30 4.74
CA SER A 75 -2.65 6.41 4.24
C SER A 75 -2.16 5.09 3.67
N GLU A 76 -2.39 4.00 4.38
CA GLU A 76 -1.98 2.66 3.97
C GLU A 76 -2.67 2.20 2.69
N ILE A 77 -4.00 2.28 2.64
CA ILE A 77 -4.75 1.84 1.47
C ILE A 77 -4.46 2.73 0.26
N LEU A 78 -4.17 4.02 0.45
CA LEU A 78 -3.77 4.91 -0.64
C LEU A 78 -2.40 4.52 -1.18
N GLY A 79 -1.41 4.29 -0.31
CA GLY A 79 -0.07 3.84 -0.73
C GLY A 79 -0.12 2.53 -1.51
N LEU A 80 -0.89 1.56 -1.00
CA LEU A 80 -1.08 0.26 -1.64
C LEU A 80 -1.82 0.37 -2.98
N HIS A 81 -2.91 1.16 -3.03
CA HIS A 81 -3.69 1.37 -4.24
C HIS A 81 -2.90 2.05 -5.35
N LEU A 82 -2.17 3.12 -5.02
CA LEU A 82 -1.34 3.82 -5.99
C LEU A 82 -0.23 2.92 -6.53
N THR A 83 0.42 2.14 -5.65
CA THR A 83 1.45 1.17 -6.07
C THR A 83 0.87 0.13 -7.01
N ARG A 84 -0.27 -0.48 -6.65
CA ARG A 84 -0.87 -1.58 -7.42
C ARG A 84 -1.41 -1.14 -8.78
N TYR A 85 -2.02 0.04 -8.88
CA TYR A 85 -2.78 0.43 -10.07
C TYR A 85 -2.15 1.55 -10.91
N PHE A 86 -1.29 2.38 -10.34
CA PHE A 86 -0.75 3.57 -11.02
C PHE A 86 0.77 3.53 -11.17
N PHE A 87 1.47 2.96 -10.19
CA PHE A 87 2.93 2.86 -10.18
C PHE A 87 3.33 1.45 -10.60
N ASP A 88 4.09 0.71 -9.80
CA ASP A 88 4.54 -0.63 -10.17
C ASP A 88 3.94 -1.74 -9.28
N PRO A 89 3.01 -2.56 -9.82
CA PRO A 89 2.43 -3.68 -9.09
C PRO A 89 3.44 -4.75 -8.68
N ALA A 90 4.62 -4.83 -9.32
CA ALA A 90 5.65 -5.81 -8.99
C ALA A 90 6.30 -5.53 -7.62
N LEU A 91 6.21 -4.29 -7.12
CA LEU A 91 6.80 -3.88 -5.85
C LEU A 91 5.87 -4.05 -4.63
N CYS A 92 4.63 -4.51 -4.81
CA CYS A 92 3.69 -4.79 -3.73
C CYS A 92 3.06 -6.18 -3.84
N CYS A 93 2.17 -6.53 -2.92
CA CYS A 93 1.37 -7.76 -3.02
C CYS A 93 0.43 -7.75 -4.23
N ASP A 94 0.13 -8.94 -4.76
CA ASP A 94 -0.64 -9.10 -6.01
C ASP A 94 -2.13 -8.83 -5.89
N GLY A 95 -2.66 -8.81 -4.68
CA GLY A 95 -4.07 -8.49 -4.46
C GLY A 95 -4.25 -7.79 -3.14
N TYR A 96 -5.16 -6.83 -3.12
CA TYR A 96 -5.65 -6.27 -1.88
C TYR A 96 -7.14 -5.96 -1.96
N LEU A 97 -7.77 -6.01 -0.80
CA LEU A 97 -9.15 -5.63 -0.56
C LEU A 97 -9.20 -4.84 0.74
N THR A 98 -10.15 -3.92 0.85
CA THR A 98 -10.31 -3.10 2.05
C THR A 98 -11.78 -2.89 2.34
N GLY A 99 -12.13 -2.50 3.56
CA GLY A 99 -13.51 -2.19 3.89
C GLY A 99 -13.78 -2.15 5.39
N ILE A 100 -15.04 -2.34 5.76
CA ILE A 100 -15.48 -2.36 7.15
C ILE A 100 -15.90 -3.78 7.53
N TYR A 101 -15.37 -4.25 8.66
CA TYR A 101 -15.87 -5.42 9.35
C TYR A 101 -16.95 -5.03 10.36
N GLN A 102 -18.15 -5.57 10.20
CA GLN A 102 -19.29 -5.34 11.10
C GLN A 102 -19.30 -6.37 12.23
N LYS A 103 -18.64 -6.05 13.35
CA LYS A 103 -18.56 -6.96 14.50
C LYS A 103 -19.73 -6.76 15.45
N GLY A 104 -20.37 -7.86 15.85
CA GLY A 104 -21.35 -7.88 16.95
C GLY A 104 -22.81 -7.83 16.47
N ARG A 105 -23.67 -8.64 17.11
CA ARG A 105 -25.10 -8.75 16.77
C ARG A 105 -25.97 -7.66 17.41
N LEU A 106 -25.63 -7.23 18.64
CA LEU A 106 -26.43 -6.30 19.44
C LEU A 106 -25.85 -4.87 19.44
N ILE A 107 -24.53 -4.74 19.52
CA ILE A 107 -23.81 -3.47 19.33
C ILE A 107 -22.90 -3.69 18.12
N LYS A 108 -23.27 -3.08 16.99
CA LYS A 108 -22.45 -3.13 15.78
C LYS A 108 -21.23 -2.26 16.00
N GLN A 109 -20.05 -2.86 15.92
CA GLN A 109 -18.78 -2.17 15.87
C GLN A 109 -18.26 -2.22 14.45
N GLU A 110 -17.99 -1.06 13.87
CA GLU A 110 -17.38 -0.91 12.55
C GLU A 110 -15.87 -0.90 12.72
N ILE A 111 -15.18 -1.83 12.05
CA ILE A 111 -13.72 -1.97 12.16
C ILE A 111 -13.11 -1.94 10.75
N PRO A 112 -12.32 -0.92 10.39
CA PRO A 112 -11.61 -0.90 9.12
C PRO A 112 -10.62 -2.06 9.04
N TYR A 113 -10.54 -2.68 7.87
CA TYR A 113 -9.60 -3.78 7.63
C TYR A 113 -8.93 -3.65 6.27
N ILE A 114 -7.75 -4.26 6.17
CA ILE A 114 -7.04 -4.49 4.91
C ILE A 114 -6.79 -5.98 4.80
N LEU A 115 -7.15 -6.56 3.67
CA LEU A 115 -6.81 -7.91 3.25
C LEU A 115 -5.78 -7.82 2.13
N THR A 116 -4.70 -8.58 2.22
CA THR A 116 -3.72 -8.72 1.15
C THR A 116 -3.50 -10.19 0.81
N THR A 117 -3.06 -10.47 -0.41
CA THR A 117 -2.46 -11.77 -0.71
C THR A 117 -1.19 -11.94 0.10
N TYR A 118 -0.91 -13.18 0.52
CA TYR A 118 0.36 -13.51 1.11
C TYR A 118 1.46 -13.41 0.04
N VAL A 119 2.62 -12.87 0.44
CA VAL A 119 3.80 -12.81 -0.42
C VAL A 119 4.76 -13.88 0.07
N GLU A 120 4.95 -14.91 -0.74
CA GLU A 120 5.90 -15.99 -0.46
C GLU A 120 7.34 -15.45 -0.55
N GLY A 121 8.16 -15.89 0.41
CA GLY A 121 9.54 -15.46 0.55
C GLY A 121 9.94 -15.21 1.99
N GLU A 122 11.18 -14.78 2.15
CA GLU A 122 11.75 -14.40 3.45
C GLU A 122 12.05 -12.91 3.47
N ASP A 123 12.09 -12.31 4.65
CA ASP A 123 12.49 -10.91 4.76
C ASP A 123 13.97 -10.73 4.37
N ILE A 124 14.30 -9.55 3.86
CA ILE A 124 15.61 -9.28 3.27
C ILE A 124 16.79 -9.42 4.27
N SER A 125 16.55 -9.44 5.59
CA SER A 125 17.62 -9.62 6.60
C SER A 125 18.27 -11.00 6.54
N ASN A 126 17.61 -11.97 5.91
CA ASN A 126 18.16 -13.32 5.66
C ASN A 126 19.16 -13.35 4.50
N TYR A 127 19.39 -12.22 3.83
CA TYR A 127 20.21 -12.13 2.63
C TYR A 127 21.27 -11.04 2.71
N ARG A 128 22.23 -11.09 1.78
CA ARG A 128 23.21 -10.02 1.60
C ARG A 128 22.56 -8.88 0.79
N LEU A 129 22.36 -7.72 1.43
CA LEU A 129 21.74 -6.54 0.79
C LEU A 129 22.43 -6.11 -0.52
N ALA A 130 23.74 -6.34 -0.63
CA ALA A 130 24.51 -6.02 -1.84
C ALA A 130 23.99 -6.72 -3.11
N ASP A 131 23.35 -7.89 -2.96
CA ASP A 131 22.82 -8.66 -4.08
C ASP A 131 21.50 -8.07 -4.61
N PHE A 132 20.87 -7.16 -3.86
CA PHE A 132 19.56 -6.58 -4.16
C PHE A 132 19.61 -5.09 -4.47
N LYS A 133 20.80 -4.51 -4.70
CA LYS A 133 20.97 -3.07 -4.96
C LYS A 133 20.05 -2.53 -6.06
N HIS A 134 19.87 -3.26 -7.16
CA HIS A 134 18.95 -2.84 -8.21
C HIS A 134 17.50 -2.70 -7.69
N TYR A 135 16.99 -3.70 -6.97
CA TYR A 135 15.64 -3.64 -6.41
C TYR A 135 15.50 -2.61 -5.28
N LEU A 136 16.53 -2.42 -4.46
CA LEU A 136 16.56 -1.36 -3.45
C LEU A 136 16.48 0.03 -4.11
N GLY A 137 17.12 0.23 -5.27
CA GLY A 137 16.97 1.44 -6.07
C GLY A 137 15.54 1.68 -6.56
N ARG A 138 14.84 0.61 -6.98
CA ARG A 138 13.43 0.69 -7.37
C ARG A 138 12.53 1.08 -6.20
N HIS A 139 12.66 0.39 -5.06
CA HIS A 139 11.93 0.74 -3.84
C HIS A 139 12.26 2.14 -3.33
N TYR A 140 13.49 2.60 -3.52
CA TYR A 140 13.87 3.96 -3.16
C TYR A 140 13.02 5.00 -3.91
N TYR A 141 12.86 4.85 -5.23
CA TYR A 141 12.01 5.77 -5.98
C TYR A 141 10.53 5.68 -5.56
N LEU A 142 10.00 4.46 -5.45
CA LEU A 142 8.62 4.24 -5.01
C LEU A 142 8.34 4.91 -3.65
N HIS A 143 9.20 4.69 -2.68
CA HIS A 143 9.04 5.27 -1.34
C HIS A 143 9.19 6.79 -1.34
N HIS A 144 10.00 7.34 -2.25
CA HIS A 144 10.13 8.77 -2.42
C HIS A 144 8.79 9.38 -2.89
N ILE A 145 8.13 8.78 -3.88
CA ILE A 145 6.80 9.20 -4.36
C ILE A 145 5.75 9.08 -3.25
N LEU A 146 5.81 8.00 -2.47
CA LEU A 146 4.84 7.72 -1.39
C LEU A 146 5.14 8.44 -0.08
N SER A 147 6.27 9.15 0.03
CA SER A 147 6.75 9.73 1.29
C SER A 147 6.76 8.68 2.44
N LEU A 148 7.26 7.47 2.14
CA LEU A 148 7.20 6.28 3.01
C LEU A 148 8.51 6.08 3.79
N TYR A 149 8.57 6.59 5.02
CA TYR A 149 9.81 6.68 5.82
C TYR A 149 10.20 5.40 6.56
N ASP A 150 9.28 4.45 6.72
CA ASP A 150 9.48 3.28 7.58
C ASP A 150 10.16 2.11 6.86
N VAL A 151 11.41 2.34 6.46
CA VAL A 151 12.21 1.34 5.75
C VAL A 151 12.93 0.44 6.75
N TYR A 152 12.49 -0.82 6.87
CA TYR A 152 13.07 -1.85 7.71
C TYR A 152 13.21 -3.15 6.92
N ASP A 153 14.05 -4.10 7.35
CA ASP A 153 14.22 -5.34 6.58
C ASP A 153 12.95 -6.20 6.52
N ARG A 154 12.26 -6.33 7.66
CA ARG A 154 10.97 -7.07 7.81
C ARG A 154 9.85 -6.61 6.88
N HIS A 155 10.05 -5.48 6.21
CA HIS A 155 9.09 -4.78 5.37
C HIS A 155 9.30 -5.11 3.88
N LEU A 156 10.45 -5.71 3.55
CA LEU A 156 10.88 -6.10 2.20
C LEU A 156 11.03 -7.62 2.15
N ILE A 157 10.17 -8.29 1.38
CA ILE A 157 10.20 -9.73 1.17
C ILE A 157 10.95 -10.05 -0.12
N VAL A 158 11.93 -10.95 -0.03
CA VAL A 158 12.64 -11.53 -1.17
C VAL A 158 11.84 -12.71 -1.69
N ARG A 159 11.29 -12.58 -2.89
CA ARG A 159 10.57 -13.67 -3.58
C ARG A 159 11.55 -14.69 -4.18
N ASP A 160 11.01 -15.82 -4.63
CA ASP A 160 11.79 -16.91 -5.24
C ASP A 160 12.60 -16.47 -6.47
N ASP A 161 12.03 -15.56 -7.27
CA ASP A 161 12.68 -14.95 -8.44
C ASP A 161 13.73 -13.88 -8.10
N LYS A 162 14.04 -13.71 -6.80
CA LYS A 162 14.94 -12.70 -6.23
C LYS A 162 14.46 -11.26 -6.40
N SER A 163 13.19 -11.04 -6.74
CA SER A 163 12.57 -9.71 -6.65
C SER A 163 12.25 -9.31 -5.21
N LEU A 164 12.21 -8.00 -4.96
CA LEU A 164 11.81 -7.45 -3.66
C LEU A 164 10.37 -6.92 -3.70
N CYS A 165 9.59 -7.29 -2.69
CA CYS A 165 8.22 -6.83 -2.49
C CYS A 165 8.07 -6.08 -1.16
N ARG A 166 7.37 -4.93 -1.16
CA ARG A 166 6.94 -4.23 0.05
C ARG A 166 5.59 -4.80 0.51
N ILE A 167 5.47 -5.14 1.80
CA ILE A 167 4.25 -5.75 2.37
C ILE A 167 3.51 -4.89 3.40
N ASP A 168 4.00 -3.69 3.73
CA ASP A 168 3.35 -2.77 4.67
C ASP A 168 3.41 -1.35 4.11
N PHE A 169 2.29 -0.62 4.12
CA PHE A 169 2.21 0.77 3.64
C PHE A 169 1.69 1.71 4.74
N GLY A 170 1.68 1.25 5.99
CA GLY A 170 1.06 1.93 7.14
C GLY A 170 1.52 3.37 7.40
N ARG A 171 2.63 3.80 6.80
CA ARG A 171 3.20 5.15 6.96
C ARG A 171 3.34 5.91 5.64
N SER A 172 2.64 5.49 4.60
CA SER A 172 2.57 6.24 3.34
C SER A 172 1.98 7.62 3.61
N PHE A 173 2.61 8.66 3.06
CA PHE A 173 2.17 10.05 3.17
C PHE A 173 2.11 10.60 4.61
N GLU A 174 2.77 9.94 5.57
CA GLU A 174 2.80 10.38 6.99
C GLU A 174 3.54 11.73 7.14
N ASN A 175 4.58 11.98 6.33
CA ASN A 175 5.43 13.16 6.48
C ASN A 175 5.80 13.87 5.16
N MET A 176 4.77 14.35 4.46
CA MET A 176 4.91 15.10 3.19
C MET A 176 5.49 16.52 3.33
N GLN A 177 5.74 17.00 4.56
CA GLN A 177 6.26 18.37 4.80
C GLN A 177 7.79 18.41 4.98
N LYS A 178 8.44 17.25 5.00
CA LYS A 178 9.89 17.13 5.20
C LYS A 178 10.52 16.53 3.96
N ASN A 179 11.81 16.83 3.76
CA ASN A 179 12.62 16.11 2.79
C ASN A 179 12.63 14.62 3.11
N TYR A 180 12.37 13.80 2.10
CA TYR A 180 12.34 12.36 2.25
C TYR A 180 13.72 11.81 2.63
N LEU A 181 13.80 11.09 3.75
CA LEU A 181 15.03 10.48 4.25
C LEU A 181 14.96 8.95 4.40
N GLY A 182 13.79 8.32 4.26
CA GLY A 182 13.57 6.92 4.67
C GLY A 182 14.64 5.95 4.15
N PHE A 183 14.81 5.86 2.84
CA PHE A 183 15.86 5.03 2.24
C PHE A 183 17.27 5.59 2.41
N ALA A 184 17.44 6.91 2.53
CA ALA A 184 18.76 7.51 2.78
C ALA A 184 19.32 7.07 4.15
N ASP A 185 18.47 7.08 5.19
CA ASP A 185 18.80 6.57 6.52
C ASP A 185 19.04 5.05 6.49
N TYR A 186 18.18 4.30 5.81
CA TYR A 186 18.35 2.85 5.64
C TYR A 186 19.67 2.50 4.96
N PHE A 187 20.03 3.19 3.88
CA PHE A 187 21.29 2.99 3.18
C PHE A 187 22.49 3.36 4.04
N LYS A 188 22.42 4.47 4.76
CA LYS A 188 23.48 4.91 5.68
C LYS A 188 23.74 3.87 6.77
N VAL A 189 22.69 3.35 7.41
CA VAL A 189 22.80 2.32 8.46
C VAL A 189 23.42 1.03 7.90
N ASN A 190 23.12 0.68 6.66
CA ASN A 190 23.59 -0.55 6.02
C ASN A 190 24.87 -0.37 5.18
N GLY A 191 25.50 0.81 5.20
CA GLY A 191 26.72 1.08 4.43
C GLY A 191 26.55 0.98 2.92
N ILE A 192 25.36 1.26 2.40
CA ILE A 192 25.04 1.27 0.96
C ILE A 192 25.21 2.69 0.44
N ASP A 193 25.99 2.86 -0.63
CA ASP A 193 26.13 4.14 -1.31
C ASP A 193 24.91 4.37 -2.22
N PRO A 194 24.09 5.42 -2.00
CA PRO A 194 22.96 5.73 -2.88
C PRO A 194 23.41 6.05 -4.31
N SER A 195 24.65 6.49 -4.52
CA SER A 195 25.21 6.77 -5.85
C SER A 195 25.72 5.52 -6.59
N ASP A 196 25.65 4.33 -5.97
CA ASP A 196 25.99 3.07 -6.60
C ASP A 196 25.22 2.89 -7.92
N LYS A 197 25.93 2.49 -8.97
CA LYS A 197 25.38 2.36 -10.33
C LYS A 197 24.17 1.42 -10.39
N GLN A 198 24.14 0.34 -9.61
CA GLN A 198 23.02 -0.59 -9.58
C GLN A 198 21.79 0.03 -8.91
N ILE A 199 21.98 0.78 -7.82
CA ILE A 199 20.92 1.54 -7.14
C ILE A 199 20.33 2.58 -8.09
N GLN A 200 21.18 3.39 -8.73
CA GLN A 200 20.75 4.43 -9.67
C GLN A 200 20.02 3.84 -10.88
N ASN A 201 20.50 2.71 -11.42
CA ASN A 201 19.80 2.00 -12.48
C ASN A 201 18.40 1.52 -12.03
N GLY A 202 18.29 0.96 -10.82
CA GLY A 202 17.00 0.60 -10.24
C GLY A 202 16.05 1.79 -10.10
N TYR A 203 16.55 2.91 -9.59
CA TYR A 203 15.79 4.14 -9.40
C TYR A 203 15.22 4.66 -10.73
N GLU A 204 16.07 4.80 -11.75
CA GLU A 204 15.65 5.25 -13.08
C GLU A 204 14.73 4.23 -13.78
N LYS A 205 14.95 2.93 -13.55
CA LYS A 205 14.08 1.90 -14.10
C LYS A 205 12.66 2.01 -13.54
N GLU A 206 12.54 2.21 -12.24
CA GLU A 206 11.23 2.42 -11.60
C GLU A 206 10.56 3.68 -12.12
N LYS A 207 11.32 4.78 -12.25
CA LYS A 207 10.82 6.03 -12.85
C LYS A 207 10.26 5.83 -14.25
N GLU A 208 10.92 5.03 -15.08
CA GLU A 208 10.43 4.66 -16.41
C GLU A 208 9.13 3.84 -16.35
N ILE A 209 9.07 2.83 -15.48
CA ILE A 209 7.87 1.98 -15.32
C ILE A 209 6.68 2.81 -14.86
N VAL A 210 6.86 3.66 -13.85
CA VAL A 210 5.82 4.56 -13.35
C VAL A 210 5.32 5.50 -14.44
N ARG A 211 6.23 6.11 -15.21
CA ARG A 211 5.86 6.97 -16.34
C ARG A 211 4.97 6.24 -17.33
N LYS A 212 5.39 5.05 -17.76
CA LYS A 212 4.65 4.23 -18.72
C LYS A 212 3.28 3.83 -18.19
N ASN A 213 3.19 3.42 -16.93
CA ASN A 213 1.93 2.99 -16.32
C ASN A 213 0.95 4.16 -16.15
N LEU A 214 1.45 5.39 -16.03
CA LEU A 214 0.64 6.59 -15.93
C LEU A 214 0.14 7.13 -17.27
N GLU A 215 0.75 6.80 -18.42
CA GLU A 215 0.44 7.40 -19.74
C GLU A 215 -1.07 7.51 -20.04
N ASN A 216 -1.85 6.47 -19.72
CA ASN A 216 -3.29 6.44 -19.95
C ASN A 216 -4.14 6.54 -18.67
N LYS A 217 -3.51 6.75 -17.51
CA LYS A 217 -4.15 6.76 -16.19
C LYS A 217 -4.10 8.12 -15.49
N LYS A 218 -3.44 9.11 -16.10
CA LYS A 218 -3.27 10.48 -15.58
C LYS A 218 -4.58 11.10 -15.07
N TYR A 219 -5.63 11.08 -15.89
CA TYR A 219 -6.94 11.64 -15.52
C TYR A 219 -7.64 10.87 -14.42
N GLU A 220 -7.47 9.55 -14.38
CA GLU A 220 -8.02 8.69 -13.34
C GLU A 220 -7.35 8.96 -11.98
N LEU A 221 -6.02 9.09 -11.98
CA LEU A 221 -5.25 9.50 -10.80
C LEU A 221 -5.75 10.85 -10.29
N ALA A 222 -5.89 11.83 -11.18
CA ALA A 222 -6.39 13.16 -10.83
C ALA A 222 -7.78 13.12 -10.23
N LYS A 223 -8.68 12.32 -10.81
CA LYS A 223 -10.04 12.12 -10.31
C LYS A 223 -10.02 11.55 -8.89
N ILE A 224 -9.19 10.54 -8.61
CA ILE A 224 -9.02 9.99 -7.26
C ILE A 224 -8.57 11.10 -6.30
N ILE A 225 -7.53 11.86 -6.65
CA ILE A 225 -7.01 12.93 -5.79
C ILE A 225 -8.07 14.02 -5.54
N ARG A 226 -8.90 14.36 -6.53
CA ARG A 226 -10.04 15.29 -6.34
C ARG A 226 -11.10 14.72 -5.41
N MET A 227 -11.46 13.45 -5.57
CA MET A 227 -12.43 12.78 -4.69
C MET A 227 -11.97 12.76 -3.23
N ILE A 228 -10.66 12.64 -2.97
CA ILE A 228 -10.10 12.72 -1.61
C ILE A 228 -10.41 14.07 -0.96
N LYS A 229 -10.43 15.18 -1.70
CA LYS A 229 -10.78 16.51 -1.15
C LYS A 229 -12.22 16.58 -0.62
N GLU A 230 -13.11 15.71 -1.10
CA GLU A 230 -14.52 15.68 -0.69
C GLU A 230 -14.76 14.96 0.64
N LEU A 231 -13.74 14.26 1.15
CA LEU A 231 -13.76 13.56 2.43
C LEU A 231 -13.89 14.57 3.57
N LYS A 232 -14.79 14.26 4.50
CA LYS A 232 -15.03 15.02 5.73
C LYS A 232 -14.13 14.48 6.84
N ASP A 233 -13.86 15.31 7.84
CA ASP A 233 -13.18 14.85 9.05
C ASP A 233 -13.95 13.70 9.69
N ASP A 234 -13.26 12.58 9.94
CA ASP A 234 -13.82 11.36 10.53
C ASP A 234 -12.74 10.65 11.34
N ARG A 235 -12.84 10.71 12.67
CA ARG A 235 -11.83 10.15 13.58
C ARG A 235 -11.77 8.61 13.58
N GLU A 236 -12.53 7.92 12.73
CA GLU A 236 -12.41 6.47 12.56
C GLU A 236 -11.61 6.08 11.30
N LEU A 237 -11.75 6.86 10.22
CA LEU A 237 -11.10 6.58 8.93
C LEU A 237 -10.08 7.63 8.50
N ILE A 238 -10.39 8.90 8.76
CA ILE A 238 -9.74 10.10 8.23
C ILE A 238 -9.27 10.98 9.40
N PHE A 239 -8.01 10.77 9.80
CA PHE A 239 -7.37 11.49 10.90
C PHE A 239 -6.69 12.80 10.47
N PHE A 240 -7.04 13.34 9.31
CA PHE A 240 -6.43 14.52 8.71
C PHE A 240 -7.48 15.40 8.04
N GLU A 241 -7.17 16.67 7.88
CA GLU A 241 -8.00 17.57 7.07
C GLU A 241 -7.76 17.32 5.58
N SER A 242 -8.74 16.75 4.88
CA SER A 242 -8.58 16.26 3.50
C SER A 242 -8.05 17.30 2.50
N PRO A 243 -8.55 18.57 2.49
CA PRO A 243 -8.00 19.58 1.60
C PRO A 243 -6.52 19.89 1.87
N LYS A 244 -6.12 19.94 3.15
CA LYS A 244 -4.70 20.15 3.52
C LYS A 244 -3.84 18.95 3.14
N PHE A 245 -4.35 17.72 3.31
CA PHE A 245 -3.66 16.51 2.88
C PHE A 245 -3.37 16.52 1.39
N VAL A 246 -4.38 16.83 0.56
CA VAL A 246 -4.22 16.84 -0.90
C VAL A 246 -3.26 17.93 -1.35
N ASN A 247 -3.32 19.14 -0.78
CA ASN A 247 -2.35 20.18 -1.11
C ASN A 247 -0.92 19.74 -0.77
N ARG A 248 -0.69 19.14 0.41
CA ARG A 248 0.63 18.61 0.79
C ARG A 248 1.11 17.49 -0.12
N LEU A 249 0.21 16.63 -0.60
CA LEU A 249 0.54 15.58 -1.56
C LEU A 249 1.05 16.18 -2.88
N ILE A 250 0.33 17.18 -3.41
CA ILE A 250 0.72 17.87 -4.63
C ILE A 250 2.04 18.62 -4.43
N ASP A 251 2.21 19.32 -3.30
CA ASP A 251 3.44 20.03 -2.96
C ASP A 251 4.63 19.07 -2.89
N HIS A 252 4.48 17.92 -2.20
CA HIS A 252 5.50 16.88 -2.12
C HIS A 252 5.88 16.36 -3.51
N TRP A 253 4.88 15.98 -4.32
CA TRP A 253 5.12 15.52 -5.69
C TRP A 253 5.78 16.57 -6.59
N SER A 254 5.45 17.84 -6.39
CA SER A 254 6.12 18.96 -7.08
C SER A 254 7.59 19.07 -6.65
N GLN A 255 7.87 19.04 -5.35
CA GLN A 255 9.23 19.15 -4.80
C GLN A 255 10.16 18.04 -5.29
N ILE A 256 9.64 16.83 -5.48
CA ILE A 256 10.43 15.69 -5.98
C ILE A 256 10.43 15.59 -7.51
N ASN A 257 9.95 16.62 -8.20
CA ASN A 257 9.83 16.74 -9.66
C ASN A 257 8.92 15.68 -10.32
N PHE A 258 8.12 14.94 -9.53
CA PHE A 258 7.26 13.86 -10.02
C PHE A 258 6.18 14.39 -10.97
N LEU A 259 5.59 15.56 -10.66
CA LEU A 259 4.55 16.15 -11.51
C LEU A 259 5.07 16.47 -12.92
N ASP A 260 6.29 16.99 -13.03
CA ASP A 260 6.91 17.33 -14.32
C ASP A 260 7.42 16.08 -15.03
N ASP A 261 8.11 15.19 -14.31
CA ASP A 261 8.68 13.96 -14.86
C ASP A 261 7.63 13.01 -15.46
N MET A 262 6.41 13.09 -14.95
CA MET A 262 5.25 12.28 -15.39
C MET A 262 4.28 13.07 -16.29
N ASP A 263 4.58 14.32 -16.63
CA ASP A 263 3.71 15.23 -17.41
C ASP A 263 2.28 15.25 -16.84
N LEU A 264 2.20 15.49 -15.52
CA LEU A 264 0.97 15.69 -14.78
C LEU A 264 0.72 17.17 -14.43
N THR A 265 1.66 18.08 -14.71
CA THR A 265 1.50 19.52 -14.44
C THR A 265 0.39 20.19 -15.25
N LYS A 266 0.00 19.60 -16.39
CA LYS A 266 -1.12 20.07 -17.22
C LYS A 266 -2.49 19.58 -16.74
N ILE A 267 -2.52 18.73 -15.72
CA ILE A 267 -3.76 18.22 -15.16
C ILE A 267 -4.27 19.23 -14.15
N GLU A 268 -5.54 19.60 -14.26
CA GLU A 268 -6.21 20.37 -13.22
C GLU A 268 -6.34 19.50 -11.95
N TRP A 269 -5.48 19.72 -10.96
CA TRP A 269 -5.57 19.03 -9.67
C TRP A 269 -6.65 19.63 -8.75
N ILE A 270 -7.17 20.80 -9.13
CA ILE A 270 -8.12 21.64 -8.39
C ILE A 270 -9.28 21.98 -9.30
#